data_AF-A0A6J6HUV5-F1
#
_entry.id   AF-A0A6J6HUV5-F1
#
_cell.length_a   1.000
_cell.length_b   1.000
_cell.length_c   1.000
_cell.angle_alpha   90.00
_cell.angle_beta   90.00
_cell.angle_gamma   90.00
#
_symmetry.space_group_name_H-M   'P 1'
#
loop_
_entity.id
_entity.type
_entity.pdbx_description
1 polymer ?
#
loop_
_entity_poly.entity_id
_entity_poly.type
_entity_poly.pdbx_seq_one_letter_code
_entity_poly.pdbx_strand_id
1 'polypeptide(L)'
;MLVDVHDRSISSHPLAGTAPRTGDPVSDEIAAQTLLASAKDQTEHRVVIDMVHNALLPYCSYLDWEPEPSIVTVANVQHLGTRIEGALSDPPAHVFDLVRLLCPTPALGGYPAEAAISLIQEVEGFTRGNYGGAVGYFDAKGNGTFAVTIRCAEFSADRKTARLFAGGGIVAASEPLLELAETQAKFQAMLSAIVRP
;
A
#
# COMPACT_ATOMS: atom_id res chain seq x y z
N MET A 1 -3.39 1.32 5.04
CA MET A 1 -3.23 0.52 6.27
C MET A 1 -3.31 -0.96 5.88
N LEU A 2 -2.40 -1.82 6.34
CA LEU A 2 -2.38 -3.22 5.90
C LEU A 2 -3.51 -4.02 6.57
N VAL A 3 -3.51 -4.05 7.91
CA VAL A 3 -4.58 -4.67 8.69
C VAL A 3 -4.57 -4.08 10.11
N ASP A 4 -5.76 -3.91 10.66
CA ASP A 4 -6.01 -3.52 12.04
C ASP A 4 -6.99 -4.52 12.66
N VAL A 5 -6.67 -5.00 13.86
CA VAL A 5 -7.51 -5.91 14.64
C VAL A 5 -7.64 -5.36 16.05
N HIS A 6 -8.88 -5.15 16.48
CA HIS A 6 -9.21 -4.76 17.83
C HIS A 6 -10.41 -5.58 18.34
N ASP A 7 -10.15 -6.43 19.33
CA ASP A 7 -11.04 -7.48 19.82
C ASP A 7 -11.50 -8.40 18.69
N ARG A 8 -12.71 -8.16 18.16
CA ARG A 8 -13.27 -8.90 17.02
C ARG A 8 -13.36 -8.06 15.76
N SER A 9 -13.17 -6.75 15.84
CA SER A 9 -13.22 -5.88 14.68
C SER A 9 -11.94 -6.05 13.88
N ILE A 10 -12.08 -6.21 12.57
CA ILE A 10 -10.99 -6.21 11.61
C ILE A 10 -11.22 -5.10 10.59
N SER A 11 -10.17 -4.40 10.21
CA SER A 11 -10.22 -3.50 9.07
C SER A 11 -8.93 -3.47 8.25
N SER A 12 -9.05 -3.10 6.99
CA SER A 12 -7.95 -2.84 6.07
C SER A 12 -8.27 -1.62 5.22
N HIS A 13 -7.24 -0.95 4.72
CA HIS A 13 -7.40 0.18 3.80
C HIS A 13 -6.32 0.09 2.71
N PRO A 14 -6.49 -0.83 1.73
CA PRO A 14 -5.62 -0.93 0.57
C PRO A 14 -5.63 0.36 -0.25
N LEU A 15 -4.45 0.76 -0.73
CA LEU A 15 -4.24 1.92 -1.59
C LEU A 15 -3.49 1.49 -2.85
N ALA A 16 -3.98 1.90 -4.02
CA ALA A 16 -3.33 1.66 -5.32
C ALA A 16 -3.87 2.65 -6.35
N GLY A 17 -3.08 3.00 -7.36
CA GLY A 17 -3.30 4.22 -8.15
C GLY A 17 -2.81 5.47 -7.40
N THR A 18 -2.12 6.35 -8.11
CA THR A 18 -1.46 7.52 -7.51
C THR A 18 -1.58 8.74 -8.42
N ALA A 19 -1.88 9.89 -7.82
CA ALA A 19 -1.67 11.18 -8.47
C ALA A 19 -0.82 12.10 -7.57
N PRO A 20 0.07 12.92 -8.14
CA PRO A 20 0.86 13.87 -7.36
C PRO A 20 -0.02 15.00 -6.81
N ARG A 21 0.44 15.60 -5.70
CA ARG A 21 -0.11 16.86 -5.20
C ARG A 21 0.85 18.00 -5.44
N THR A 22 0.28 19.13 -5.82
CA THR A 22 0.96 20.36 -6.19
C THR A 22 0.89 21.42 -5.08
N GLY A 23 -0.10 21.29 -4.18
CA GLY A 23 -0.41 22.30 -3.17
C GLY A 23 -1.38 23.38 -3.64
N ASP A 24 -1.71 23.41 -4.93
CA ASP A 24 -2.81 24.20 -5.47
C ASP A 24 -4.12 23.39 -5.41
N PRO A 25 -5.15 23.83 -4.66
CA PRO A 25 -6.38 23.06 -4.47
C PRO A 25 -7.11 22.74 -5.78
N VAL A 26 -7.07 23.63 -6.77
CA VAL A 26 -7.77 23.43 -8.05
C VAL A 26 -7.08 22.34 -8.87
N SER A 27 -5.75 22.44 -9.01
CA SER A 27 -4.95 21.43 -9.71
C SER A 27 -5.01 20.07 -9.02
N ASP A 28 -4.95 20.05 -7.68
CA ASP A 28 -5.05 18.81 -6.89
C ASP A 28 -6.42 18.13 -7.08
N GLU A 29 -7.51 18.90 -7.12
CA GLU A 29 -8.87 18.37 -7.36
C GLU A 29 -9.01 17.81 -8.79
N ILE A 30 -8.47 18.50 -9.80
CA ILE A 30 -8.47 17.99 -11.19
C ILE A 30 -7.72 16.65 -11.26
N ALA A 31 -6.56 16.56 -10.59
CA ALA A 31 -5.77 15.34 -10.53
C ALA A 31 -6.52 14.20 -9.78
N ALA A 32 -7.26 14.53 -8.71
CA ALA A 32 -8.09 13.58 -7.97
C ALA A 32 -9.21 12.99 -8.85
N GLN A 33 -9.96 13.86 -9.54
CA GLN A 33 -11.04 13.44 -10.44
C GLN A 33 -10.50 12.63 -11.63
N THR A 34 -9.33 13.00 -12.15
CA THR A 34 -8.66 12.24 -13.21
C THR A 34 -8.26 10.84 -12.73
N LEU A 35 -7.72 10.74 -11.51
CA LEU A 35 -7.36 9.46 -10.90
C LEU A 35 -8.59 8.57 -10.68
N LEU A 36 -9.69 9.13 -10.15
CA LEU A 36 -10.97 8.41 -9.97
C LEU A 36 -11.52 7.88 -11.29
N ALA A 37 -11.42 8.66 -12.37
CA ALA A 37 -11.92 8.29 -13.70
C ALA A 37 -10.98 7.37 -14.50
N SER A 38 -9.75 7.13 -14.02
CA SER A 38 -8.74 6.36 -14.76
C SER A 38 -9.06 4.86 -14.74
N ALA A 39 -9.39 4.29 -15.91
CA ALA A 39 -9.62 2.86 -16.06
C ALA A 39 -8.38 2.01 -15.71
N LYS A 40 -7.17 2.55 -15.95
CA LYS A 40 -5.90 1.91 -15.59
C LYS A 40 -5.81 1.77 -14.06
N ASP A 41 -5.95 2.88 -13.34
CA ASP A 41 -5.81 2.92 -11.88
C ASP A 41 -6.93 2.15 -11.19
N GLN A 42 -8.16 2.21 -11.72
CA GLN A 42 -9.28 1.39 -11.25
C GLN A 42 -8.99 -0.11 -11.38
N THR A 43 -8.38 -0.53 -12.48
CA THR A 43 -7.99 -1.95 -12.69
C THR A 43 -6.89 -2.37 -11.72
N GLU A 44 -5.85 -1.55 -11.57
CA GLU A 44 -4.79 -1.79 -10.59
C GLU A 44 -5.35 -1.88 -9.17
N HIS A 45 -6.24 -0.96 -8.81
CA HIS A 45 -6.85 -0.89 -7.49
C HIS A 45 -7.73 -2.11 -7.19
N ARG A 46 -8.53 -2.56 -8.17
CA ARG A 46 -9.40 -3.74 -8.03
C ARG A 46 -8.61 -5.00 -7.69
N VAL A 47 -7.46 -5.22 -8.34
CA VAL A 47 -6.60 -6.39 -8.08
C VAL A 47 -6.14 -6.42 -6.61
N VAL A 48 -5.83 -5.25 -6.04
CA VAL A 48 -5.42 -5.15 -4.62
C VAL A 48 -6.59 -5.45 -3.69
N ILE A 49 -7.76 -4.85 -3.93
CA ILE A 49 -8.96 -5.06 -3.09
C ILE A 49 -9.36 -6.53 -3.09
N ASP A 50 -9.46 -7.14 -4.27
CA ASP A 50 -9.91 -8.53 -4.43
C ASP A 50 -8.96 -9.48 -3.70
N MET A 51 -7.65 -9.27 -3.80
CA MET A 51 -6.65 -10.07 -3.06
C MET A 51 -6.81 -9.90 -1.55
N VAL A 52 -6.91 -8.67 -1.05
CA VAL A 52 -7.01 -8.41 0.40
C VAL A 52 -8.29 -9.02 0.97
N HIS A 53 -9.42 -8.80 0.31
CA HIS A 53 -10.69 -9.37 0.75
C HIS A 53 -10.69 -10.89 0.71
N ASN A 54 -10.26 -11.50 -0.41
CA ASN A 54 -10.23 -12.96 -0.52
C ASN A 54 -9.27 -13.62 0.47
N ALA A 55 -8.19 -12.93 0.85
CA ALA A 55 -7.26 -13.39 1.88
C ALA A 55 -7.86 -13.31 3.29
N LEU A 56 -8.64 -12.27 3.59
CA LEU A 56 -9.21 -12.04 4.93
C LEU A 56 -10.54 -12.75 5.17
N LEU A 57 -11.38 -12.90 4.15
CA LEU A 57 -12.73 -13.46 4.25
C LEU A 57 -12.78 -14.82 4.98
N PRO A 58 -11.86 -15.78 4.77
CA PRO A 58 -11.88 -17.06 5.49
C PRO A 58 -11.75 -16.95 7.02
N TYR A 59 -11.24 -15.83 7.52
CA TYR A 59 -11.05 -15.56 8.96
C TYR A 59 -12.16 -14.70 9.55
N CYS A 60 -13.13 -14.28 8.75
CA CYS A 60 -14.16 -13.34 9.13
C CYS A 60 -15.55 -13.99 9.12
N SER A 61 -16.36 -13.66 10.12
CA SER A 61 -17.79 -13.97 10.18
C SER A 61 -18.58 -13.18 9.13
N TYR A 62 -18.14 -11.95 8.86
CA TYR A 62 -18.51 -11.15 7.71
C TYR A 62 -17.35 -10.19 7.40
N LEU A 63 -17.24 -9.80 6.13
CA LEU A 63 -16.27 -8.82 5.64
C LEU A 63 -16.92 -8.09 4.48
N ASP A 64 -17.00 -6.77 4.59
CA ASP A 64 -17.56 -5.90 3.56
C ASP A 64 -16.52 -4.85 3.17
N TRP A 65 -16.74 -4.22 2.03
CA TRP A 65 -15.93 -3.12 1.54
C TRP A 65 -16.80 -1.96 1.04
N GLU A 66 -16.22 -0.77 0.93
CA GLU A 66 -16.87 0.34 0.24
C GLU A 66 -17.11 0.01 -1.23
N PRO A 67 -18.30 0.30 -1.78
CA PRO A 67 -18.68 -0.09 -3.14
C PRO A 67 -17.84 0.60 -4.22
N GLU A 68 -17.37 1.81 -3.92
CA GLU A 68 -16.54 2.63 -4.81
C GLU A 68 -15.29 3.10 -4.05
N PRO A 69 -14.13 3.20 -4.72
CA PRO A 69 -12.95 3.77 -4.11
C PRO A 69 -13.13 5.28 -3.87
N SER A 70 -12.50 5.78 -2.81
CA SER A 70 -12.43 7.19 -2.47
C SER A 70 -11.01 7.74 -2.64
N ILE A 71 -10.88 9.07 -2.70
CA ILE A 71 -9.57 9.73 -2.72
C ILE A 71 -9.02 9.83 -1.30
N VAL A 72 -7.85 9.23 -1.10
CA VAL A 72 -7.09 9.32 0.14
C VAL A 72 -5.91 10.27 -0.07
N THR A 73 -6.04 11.47 0.47
CA THR A 73 -5.01 12.51 0.42
C THR A 73 -3.95 12.29 1.48
N VAL A 74 -2.69 12.21 1.07
CA VAL A 74 -1.53 12.26 1.96
C VAL A 74 -0.64 13.47 1.61
N ALA A 75 0.51 13.61 2.27
CA ALA A 75 1.33 14.82 2.20
C ALA A 75 1.62 15.29 0.75
N ASN A 76 2.16 14.41 -0.09
CA ASN A 76 2.69 14.74 -1.41
C ASN A 76 1.96 14.05 -2.57
N VAL A 77 1.02 13.16 -2.28
CA VAL A 77 0.27 12.40 -3.28
C VAL A 77 -1.15 12.14 -2.79
N GLN A 78 -1.99 11.67 -3.69
CA GLN A 78 -3.32 11.15 -3.41
C GLN A 78 -3.48 9.77 -4.07
N HIS A 79 -4.28 8.92 -3.44
CA HIS A 79 -4.45 7.51 -3.82
C HIS A 79 -5.92 7.17 -3.97
N LEU A 80 -6.24 6.17 -4.80
CA LEU A 80 -7.51 5.45 -4.63
C LEU A 80 -7.39 4.58 -3.38
N GLY A 81 -8.42 4.61 -2.54
CA GLY A 81 -8.54 3.81 -1.34
C GLY A 81 -9.93 3.22 -1.21
N THR A 82 -9.99 1.96 -0.80
CA THR A 82 -11.23 1.28 -0.44
C THR A 82 -11.10 0.76 0.97
N ARG A 83 -12.00 1.19 1.86
CA ARG A 83 -12.08 0.66 3.21
C ARG A 83 -12.71 -0.74 3.18
N ILE A 84 -12.08 -1.68 3.88
CA ILE A 84 -12.59 -3.04 4.11
C ILE A 84 -12.76 -3.20 5.62
N GLU A 85 -13.95 -3.61 6.08
CA GLU A 85 -14.26 -3.80 7.50
C GLU A 85 -15.10 -5.05 7.74
N GLY A 86 -14.93 -5.67 8.90
CA GLY A 86 -15.64 -6.88 9.23
C GLY A 86 -15.51 -7.27 10.69
N ALA A 87 -15.94 -8.49 10.99
CA ALA A 87 -15.71 -9.11 12.29
C ALA A 87 -15.07 -10.50 12.14
N LEU A 88 -14.03 -10.75 12.91
CA LEU A 88 -13.36 -12.05 12.98
C LEU A 88 -14.33 -13.16 13.42
N SER A 89 -14.12 -14.34 12.85
CA SER A 89 -14.76 -15.59 13.28
C SER A 89 -14.31 -15.99 14.68
N ASP A 90 -15.01 -16.95 15.29
CA ASP A 90 -14.62 -17.53 16.58
C ASP A 90 -13.98 -18.92 16.36
N PRO A 91 -12.77 -19.19 16.91
CA PRO A 91 -11.91 -18.27 17.67
C PRO A 91 -11.29 -17.17 16.77
N PRO A 92 -10.99 -15.98 17.33
CA PRO A 92 -10.43 -14.88 16.55
C PRO A 92 -9.00 -15.20 16.08
N ALA A 93 -8.71 -14.87 14.83
CA ALA A 93 -7.36 -14.96 14.28
C ALA A 93 -6.43 -13.95 14.94
N HIS A 94 -5.17 -14.34 15.15
CA HIS A 94 -4.14 -13.41 15.62
C HIS A 94 -3.74 -12.47 14.47
N VAL A 95 -3.62 -11.16 14.73
CA VAL A 95 -3.32 -10.16 13.68
C VAL A 95 -2.08 -10.50 12.83
N PHE A 96 -1.06 -11.08 13.46
CA PHE A 96 0.17 -11.49 12.76
C PHE A 96 -0.06 -12.56 11.68
N ASP A 97 -1.01 -13.49 11.87
CA ASP A 97 -1.34 -14.48 10.85
C ASP A 97 -1.96 -13.80 9.62
N LEU A 98 -2.80 -12.80 9.85
CA LEU A 98 -3.42 -11.96 8.80
C LEU A 98 -2.36 -11.15 8.05
N VAL A 99 -1.37 -10.59 8.75
CA VAL A 99 -0.24 -9.88 8.12
C VAL A 99 0.53 -10.80 7.16
N ARG A 100 0.79 -12.05 7.56
CA ARG A 100 1.51 -13.02 6.72
C ARG A 100 0.74 -13.44 5.48
N LEU A 101 -0.59 -13.40 5.53
CA LEU A 101 -1.46 -13.67 4.38
C LEU A 101 -1.46 -12.49 3.40
N LEU A 102 -1.46 -11.26 3.93
CA LEU A 102 -1.57 -10.06 3.12
C LEU A 102 -0.24 -9.55 2.54
N CYS A 103 0.89 -9.87 3.17
CA CYS A 103 2.17 -9.28 2.82
C CYS A 103 3.04 -10.21 1.94
N PRO A 104 3.51 -9.76 0.76
CA PRO A 104 3.23 -8.46 0.13
C PRO A 104 1.87 -8.42 -0.57
N THR A 105 1.20 -7.27 -0.54
CA THR A 105 -0.02 -7.06 -1.34
C THR A 105 0.33 -6.87 -2.81
N PRO A 106 -0.60 -6.98 -3.76
CA PRO A 106 -0.31 -6.77 -5.18
C PRO A 106 0.26 -5.37 -5.49
N ALA A 107 -0.06 -4.35 -4.69
CA ALA A 107 0.51 -3.01 -4.82
C ALA A 107 2.05 -2.99 -4.65
N LEU A 108 2.63 -3.99 -4.00
CA LEU A 108 4.06 -4.08 -3.69
C LEU A 108 4.72 -5.33 -4.28
N GLY A 109 4.00 -6.46 -4.32
CA GLY A 109 4.49 -7.75 -4.79
C GLY A 109 3.93 -8.19 -6.15
N GLY A 110 2.94 -7.48 -6.69
CA GLY A 110 2.24 -7.81 -7.94
C GLY A 110 1.29 -9.01 -7.85
N TYR A 111 0.66 -9.34 -8.99
CA TYR A 111 -0.27 -10.45 -9.12
C TYR A 111 -0.14 -11.14 -10.50
N PRO A 112 -0.14 -12.48 -10.59
CA PRO A 112 -0.05 -13.45 -9.49
C PRO A 112 1.25 -13.34 -8.68
N ALA A 113 1.18 -13.54 -7.37
CA ALA A 113 2.25 -13.18 -6.44
C ALA A 113 3.60 -13.86 -6.76
N GLU A 114 3.63 -15.18 -6.99
CA GLU A 114 4.87 -15.92 -7.24
C GLU A 114 5.58 -15.45 -8.52
N ALA A 115 4.83 -15.29 -9.61
CA ALA A 115 5.35 -14.83 -10.89
C ALA A 115 5.87 -13.37 -10.80
N ALA A 116 5.11 -12.49 -10.15
CA ALA A 116 5.49 -11.10 -10.00
C ALA A 116 6.70 -10.92 -9.07
N ILE A 117 6.78 -11.64 -7.96
CA ILE A 117 7.95 -11.63 -7.07
C ILE A 117 9.19 -12.16 -7.79
N SER A 118 9.05 -13.23 -8.59
CA SER A 118 10.16 -13.77 -9.39
C SER A 118 10.69 -12.74 -10.39
N LEU A 119 9.78 -12.06 -11.11
CA LEU A 119 10.16 -10.97 -12.03
C LEU A 119 10.84 -9.81 -11.29
N ILE A 120 10.30 -9.38 -10.15
CA ILE A 120 10.91 -8.31 -9.32
C ILE A 120 12.35 -8.67 -8.94
N GLN A 121 12.60 -9.92 -8.52
CA GLN A 121 13.93 -10.41 -8.17
C GLN A 121 14.89 -10.42 -9.36
N GLU A 122 14.39 -10.73 -10.56
CA GLU A 122 15.17 -10.73 -11.79
C GLU A 122 15.56 -9.31 -12.24
N VAL A 123 14.63 -8.35 -12.18
CA VAL A 123 14.80 -7.03 -12.82
C VAL A 123 15.36 -5.94 -11.93
N GLU A 124 15.12 -5.96 -10.61
CA GLU A 124 15.53 -4.84 -9.74
C GLU A 124 17.04 -4.80 -9.51
N GLY A 125 17.73 -5.94 -9.50
CA GLY A 125 19.17 -6.00 -9.26
C GLY A 125 19.60 -5.54 -7.85
N PHE A 126 18.66 -5.39 -6.91
CA PHE A 126 18.93 -5.05 -5.51
C PHE A 126 17.94 -5.72 -4.56
N THR A 127 18.28 -5.81 -3.27
CA THR A 127 17.37 -6.26 -2.23
C THR A 127 16.56 -5.09 -1.65
N ARG A 128 15.24 -5.24 -1.57
CA ARG A 128 14.32 -4.27 -0.97
C ARG A 128 14.43 -4.16 0.55
N GLY A 129 14.94 -5.20 1.22
CA GLY A 129 15.01 -5.24 2.68
C GLY A 129 13.61 -5.17 3.29
N ASN A 130 13.38 -4.23 4.20
CA ASN A 130 12.07 -4.03 4.82
C ASN A 130 11.05 -3.30 3.91
N TYR A 131 11.49 -2.69 2.80
CA TYR A 131 10.60 -1.95 1.89
C TYR A 131 9.57 -2.87 1.24
N GLY A 132 8.30 -2.44 1.25
CA GLY A 132 7.16 -3.22 0.77
C GLY A 132 6.71 -4.34 1.71
N GLY A 133 7.36 -4.48 2.87
CA GLY A 133 6.95 -5.37 3.95
C GLY A 133 5.82 -4.79 4.81
N ALA A 134 5.74 -5.26 6.06
CA ALA A 134 4.82 -4.77 7.07
C ALA A 134 5.57 -4.23 8.30
N VAL A 135 5.03 -3.18 8.92
CA VAL A 135 5.52 -2.60 10.17
C VAL A 135 4.33 -2.32 11.09
N GLY A 136 4.44 -2.66 12.36
CA GLY A 136 3.30 -2.57 13.28
C GLY A 136 3.60 -3.08 14.67
N TYR A 137 2.54 -3.33 15.43
CA TYR A 137 2.58 -3.90 16.77
C TYR A 137 1.43 -4.90 16.96
N PHE A 138 1.56 -5.75 17.98
CA PHE A 138 0.46 -6.58 18.47
C PHE A 138 0.57 -6.79 19.98
N ASP A 139 -0.55 -7.15 20.62
CA ASP A 139 -0.62 -7.45 22.05
C ASP A 139 -0.71 -8.97 22.31
N ALA A 140 -0.69 -9.37 23.59
CA ALA A 140 -0.77 -10.77 23.99
C ALA A 140 -2.13 -11.44 23.71
N LYS A 141 -3.16 -10.66 23.35
CA LYS A 141 -4.49 -11.16 22.96
C LYS A 141 -4.63 -11.33 21.45
N GLY A 142 -3.61 -10.94 20.68
CA GLY A 142 -3.61 -11.01 19.22
C GLY A 142 -4.22 -9.82 18.51
N ASN A 143 -4.53 -8.74 19.24
CA ASN A 143 -4.88 -7.45 18.64
C ASN A 143 -3.65 -6.76 18.09
N GLY A 144 -3.82 -5.83 17.15
CA GLY A 144 -2.72 -5.00 16.69
C GLY A 144 -3.00 -4.30 15.38
N THR A 145 -2.05 -3.46 14.98
CA THR A 145 -2.16 -2.64 13.78
C THR A 145 -0.86 -2.74 12.99
N PHE A 146 -0.99 -2.99 11.69
CA PHE A 146 0.13 -3.05 10.76
C PHE A 146 -0.11 -2.11 9.57
N ALA A 147 0.94 -1.39 9.20
CA ALA A 147 1.05 -0.60 7.99
C ALA A 147 2.00 -1.28 7.00
N VAL A 148 1.88 -0.89 5.72
CA VAL A 148 2.85 -1.30 4.70
C VAL A 148 4.10 -0.43 4.84
N THR A 149 5.29 -1.03 4.77
CA THR A 149 6.56 -0.32 4.93
C THR A 149 6.93 0.41 3.63
N ILE A 150 6.33 1.58 3.42
CA ILE A 150 6.58 2.49 2.28
C ILE A 150 6.83 3.91 2.78
N ARG A 151 7.32 4.79 1.89
CA ARG A 151 7.69 6.17 2.24
C ARG A 151 8.61 6.18 3.47
N CYS A 152 9.66 5.38 3.39
CA CYS A 152 10.56 5.10 4.51
C CYS A 152 12.03 5.27 4.08
N ALA A 153 12.91 5.34 5.08
CA ALA A 153 14.36 5.32 4.88
C ALA A 153 15.00 4.33 5.86
N GLU A 154 16.00 3.60 5.38
CA GLU A 154 16.88 2.78 6.19
C GLU A 154 18.17 3.57 6.47
N PHE A 155 18.44 3.87 7.74
CA PHE A 155 19.65 4.57 8.14
C PHE A 155 20.78 3.58 8.41
N SER A 156 22.01 3.96 8.05
CA SER A 156 23.21 3.26 8.50
C SER A 156 23.33 3.26 10.03
N ALA A 157 24.10 2.32 10.57
CA ALA A 157 24.32 2.21 12.02
C ALA A 157 24.88 3.51 12.64
N ASP A 158 25.72 4.25 11.90
CA ASP A 158 26.26 5.55 12.32
C ASP A 158 25.35 6.75 11.98
N ARG A 159 24.20 6.49 11.34
CA ARG A 159 23.20 7.47 10.89
C ARG A 159 23.73 8.54 9.92
N LYS A 160 24.85 8.29 9.25
CA LYS A 160 25.44 9.22 8.28
C LYS A 160 24.96 8.99 6.85
N THR A 161 24.38 7.83 6.56
CA THR A 161 23.75 7.55 5.26
C THR A 161 22.34 7.03 5.45
N ALA A 162 21.51 7.28 4.45
CA ALA A 162 20.13 6.81 4.40
C ALA A 162 19.85 6.22 3.02
N ARG A 163 19.24 5.04 2.98
CA ARG A 163 18.75 4.39 1.76
C ARG A 163 17.24 4.58 1.68
N LEU A 164 16.77 5.18 0.59
CA LEU A 164 15.35 5.41 0.34
C LEU A 164 14.86 4.48 -0.77
N PHE A 165 13.57 4.15 -0.74
CA PHE A 165 12.91 3.36 -1.77
C PHE A 165 11.58 4.00 -2.20
N ALA A 166 11.28 3.88 -3.48
CA ALA A 166 9.98 4.16 -4.06
C ALA A 166 9.75 3.22 -5.24
N GLY A 167 8.49 2.88 -5.48
CA GLY A 167 8.05 2.01 -6.58
C GLY A 167 6.63 2.35 -6.99
N GLY A 168 6.20 1.84 -8.13
CA GLY A 168 4.86 1.97 -8.70
C GLY A 168 4.37 0.62 -9.23
N GLY A 169 3.05 0.49 -9.36
CA GLY A 169 2.43 -0.66 -10.00
C GLY A 169 2.66 -0.58 -11.52
N ILE A 170 3.10 -1.67 -12.13
CA ILE A 170 3.31 -1.74 -13.58
C ILE A 170 2.23 -2.62 -14.20
N VAL A 171 1.48 -2.05 -15.14
CA VAL A 171 0.46 -2.75 -15.93
C VAL A 171 0.72 -2.55 -17.43
N ALA A 172 -0.01 -3.27 -18.28
CA ALA A 172 0.19 -3.18 -19.74
C ALA A 172 0.03 -1.76 -20.33
N ALA A 173 -0.79 -0.92 -19.67
CA ALA A 173 -1.01 0.47 -20.06
C ALA A 173 -0.03 1.46 -19.40
N SER A 174 0.97 1.00 -18.65
CA SER A 174 1.98 1.85 -18.02
C SER A 174 2.92 2.47 -19.04
N GLU A 175 3.22 3.75 -18.86
CA GLU A 175 4.20 4.49 -19.66
C GLU A 175 5.48 4.71 -18.84
N PRO A 176 6.67 4.24 -19.29
CA PRO A 176 7.88 4.24 -18.46
C PRO A 176 8.26 5.60 -17.85
N LEU A 177 8.06 6.70 -18.59
CA LEU A 177 8.38 8.05 -18.10
C LEU A 177 7.39 8.52 -17.03
N LEU A 178 6.12 8.13 -17.11
CA LEU A 178 5.12 8.44 -16.10
C LEU A 178 5.38 7.66 -14.81
N GLU A 179 5.77 6.38 -14.91
CA GLU A 179 6.11 5.57 -13.74
C GLU A 179 7.37 6.09 -13.03
N LEU A 180 8.37 6.57 -13.80
CA LEU A 180 9.53 7.25 -13.23
C LEU A 180 9.13 8.55 -12.50
N ALA A 181 8.26 9.37 -13.11
CA ALA A 181 7.77 10.60 -12.47
C ALA A 181 7.01 10.29 -11.18
N GLU A 182 6.20 9.23 -11.15
CA GLU A 182 5.48 8.77 -9.97
C GLU A 182 6.45 8.38 -8.83
N THR A 183 7.48 7.59 -9.12
CA THR A 183 8.48 7.21 -8.11
C THR A 183 9.25 8.43 -7.57
N GLN A 184 9.60 9.39 -8.43
CA GLN A 184 10.21 10.66 -8.03
C GLN A 184 9.30 11.49 -7.11
N ALA A 185 8.01 11.54 -7.40
CA ALA A 185 7.01 12.20 -6.54
C ALA A 185 6.92 11.51 -5.17
N LYS A 186 6.88 10.16 -5.15
CA LYS A 186 6.84 9.35 -3.92
C LYS A 186 8.07 9.57 -3.02
N PHE A 187 9.25 9.73 -3.62
CA PHE A 187 10.49 10.03 -2.86
C PHE A 187 10.42 11.35 -2.08
N GLN A 188 9.66 12.34 -2.54
CA GLN A 188 9.60 13.66 -1.88
C GLN A 188 9.14 13.57 -0.43
N ALA A 189 8.31 12.59 -0.06
CA ALA A 189 7.89 12.39 1.32
C ALA A 189 9.09 12.25 2.29
N MET A 190 10.10 11.47 1.90
CA MET A 190 11.30 11.26 2.73
C MET A 190 12.40 12.27 2.45
N LEU A 191 12.56 12.72 1.19
CA LEU A 191 13.58 13.72 0.84
C LEU A 191 13.32 15.06 1.52
N SER A 192 12.06 15.50 1.58
CA SER A 192 11.72 16.72 2.32
C SER A 192 12.04 16.58 3.81
N ALA A 193 11.78 15.44 4.42
CA ALA A 193 12.06 15.23 5.84
C ALA A 193 13.56 15.11 6.18
N ILE A 194 14.38 14.55 5.28
CA ILE A 194 15.79 14.22 5.57
C ILE A 194 16.78 15.25 5.00
N VAL A 195 16.51 15.76 3.80
CA VAL A 195 17.45 16.61 3.04
C VAL A 195 17.06 18.09 3.08
N ARG A 196 15.76 18.38 3.20
CA ARG A 196 15.21 19.75 3.16
C ARG A 196 14.29 20.01 4.38
N PRO A 197 14.79 19.82 5.62
CA PRO A 197 13.96 19.82 6.81
C PRO A 197 13.29 21.18 7.08
#